data_AF-A0A5A7VDM3-F1
#
_entry.id   AF-A0A5A7VDM3-F1
#
_cell.length_a   1.000
_cell.length_b   1.000
_cell.length_c   1.000
_cell.angle_alpha   90.00
_cell.angle_beta   90.00
_cell.angle_gamma   90.00
#
_symmetry.space_group_name_H-M   'P 1'
#
loop_
_entity.id
_entity.type
_entity.pdbx_description
1 polymer ?
#
loop_
_entity_poly.entity_id
_entity_poly.type
_entity_poly.pdbx_seq_one_letter_code
_entity_poly.pdbx_strand_id
1 'polypeptide(L)'
;MTTAKEVWDKLQKKYDTEGAGSKKYAVSRYLRYQMTDDKYVEALSHEIQKIAHEIISDGMPLDDQFQVAVIIDKLPLLWKDFKNILRHKTKEFSLESLIMRLRIEEEARKHDKKEEVNAILRKKPTAVLKTDLKSKGNKMKRESNKQNNLQSRSTI
;
A
#
# COMPACT_ATOMS: atom_id res chain seq x y z
N MET A 1 -41.63 -23.74 39.28
CA MET A 1 -42.08 -22.34 39.08
C MET A 1 -41.08 -21.68 38.14
N THR A 2 -41.54 -21.10 37.03
CA THR A 2 -40.67 -20.24 36.20
C THR A 2 -40.34 -18.97 36.96
N THR A 3 -39.07 -18.62 37.03
CA THR A 3 -38.61 -17.42 37.74
C THR A 3 -38.88 -16.16 36.92
N ALA A 4 -39.02 -15.00 37.59
CA ALA A 4 -39.19 -13.72 36.90
C ALA A 4 -38.04 -13.43 35.91
N LYS A 5 -36.81 -13.88 36.24
CA LYS A 5 -35.64 -13.80 35.36
C LYS A 5 -35.83 -14.60 34.06
N GLU A 6 -36.30 -15.83 34.13
CA GLU A 6 -36.51 -16.68 32.95
C GLU A 6 -37.62 -16.12 32.04
N VAL A 7 -38.65 -15.50 32.61
CA VAL A 7 -39.70 -14.83 31.84
C VAL A 7 -39.14 -13.58 31.16
N TRP A 8 -38.34 -12.79 31.88
CA TRP A 8 -37.67 -11.60 31.33
C TRP A 8 -36.72 -11.96 30.19
N ASP A 9 -35.83 -12.95 30.38
CA ASP A 9 -34.88 -13.41 29.36
C ASP A 9 -35.60 -13.92 28.09
N LYS A 10 -36.72 -14.65 28.25
CA LYS A 10 -37.55 -15.09 27.13
C LYS A 10 -38.23 -13.93 26.40
N LEU A 11 -38.71 -12.94 27.14
CA LEU A 11 -39.36 -11.76 26.56
C LEU A 11 -38.33 -10.94 25.76
N GLN A 12 -37.18 -10.67 26.38
CA GLN A 12 -36.07 -9.95 25.76
C GLN A 12 -35.62 -10.66 24.48
N LYS A 13 -35.34 -11.98 24.53
CA LYS A 13 -34.98 -12.76 23.34
C LYS A 13 -36.02 -12.74 22.21
N LYS A 14 -37.32 -12.63 22.54
CA LYS A 14 -38.42 -12.67 21.56
C LYS A 14 -38.64 -11.32 20.87
N TYR A 15 -38.36 -10.21 21.56
CA TYR A 15 -38.68 -8.85 21.09
C TYR A 15 -37.46 -7.95 20.89
N ASP A 16 -36.23 -8.41 21.16
CA ASP A 16 -34.99 -7.70 20.79
C ASP A 16 -34.76 -7.72 19.27
N THR A 17 -35.58 -6.97 18.53
CA THR A 17 -35.40 -6.76 17.09
C THR A 17 -34.41 -5.64 16.80
N GLU A 18 -34.22 -4.72 17.74
CA GLU A 18 -33.33 -3.57 17.62
C GLU A 18 -31.86 -4.01 17.54
N GLY A 19 -31.46 -4.95 18.41
CA GLY A 19 -30.11 -5.51 18.41
C GLY A 19 -29.78 -6.38 17.19
N ALA A 20 -30.76 -6.98 16.52
CA ALA A 20 -30.50 -7.80 15.33
C ALA A 20 -30.27 -6.96 14.07
N GLY A 21 -30.93 -5.80 13.97
CA GLY A 21 -30.75 -4.85 12.87
C GLY A 21 -29.41 -4.11 12.96
N SER A 22 -29.05 -3.65 14.16
CA SER A 22 -27.77 -2.96 14.42
C SER A 22 -26.56 -3.87 14.13
N LYS A 23 -26.61 -5.13 14.58
CA LYS A 23 -25.58 -6.15 14.35
C LYS A 23 -25.33 -6.41 12.86
N LYS A 24 -26.41 -6.67 12.11
CA LYS A 24 -26.32 -6.91 10.66
C LYS A 24 -25.76 -5.69 9.92
N TYR A 25 -26.11 -4.48 10.37
CA TYR A 25 -25.59 -3.25 9.80
C TYR A 25 -24.08 -3.06 10.07
N ALA A 26 -23.62 -3.29 11.30
CA ALA A 26 -22.20 -3.21 11.65
C ALA A 26 -21.36 -4.20 10.82
N VAL A 27 -21.80 -5.47 10.72
CA VAL A 27 -21.16 -6.49 9.87
C VAL A 27 -21.16 -6.08 8.40
N SER A 28 -22.28 -5.55 7.89
CA SER A 28 -22.35 -5.10 6.50
C SER A 28 -21.38 -3.95 6.23
N ARG A 29 -21.25 -2.98 7.14
CA ARG A 29 -20.27 -1.91 7.05
C ARG A 29 -18.84 -2.45 7.05
N TYR A 30 -18.51 -3.38 7.94
CA TYR A 30 -17.19 -4.00 8.00
C TYR A 30 -16.81 -4.68 6.70
N LEU A 31 -17.74 -5.46 6.11
CA LEU A 31 -17.51 -6.17 4.86
C LEU A 31 -17.44 -5.24 3.64
N ARG A 32 -18.24 -4.17 3.62
CA ARG A 32 -18.27 -3.19 2.51
C ARG A 32 -17.15 -2.16 2.57
N TYR A 33 -16.47 -2.03 3.70
CA TYR A 33 -15.34 -1.12 3.86
C TYR A 33 -14.28 -1.37 2.78
N GLN A 34 -13.72 -0.30 2.22
CA GLN A 34 -12.64 -0.32 1.24
C GLN A 34 -11.65 0.78 1.57
N MET A 35 -10.36 0.48 1.50
CA MET A 35 -9.32 1.50 1.61
C MET A 35 -9.10 2.15 0.27
N THR A 36 -8.91 3.46 0.27
CA THR A 36 -8.72 4.26 -0.93
C THR A 36 -7.34 4.91 -0.91
N ASP A 37 -6.77 5.14 -2.10
CA ASP A 37 -5.39 5.64 -2.25
C ASP A 37 -5.21 7.12 -1.81
N ASP A 38 -6.29 7.86 -1.61
CA ASP A 38 -6.33 9.27 -1.22
C ASP A 38 -6.15 9.50 0.29
N LYS A 39 -6.28 8.44 1.09
CA LYS A 39 -6.22 8.49 2.55
C LYS A 39 -5.06 7.67 3.09
N TYR A 40 -4.59 8.05 4.28
CA TYR A 40 -3.54 7.31 4.98
C TYR A 40 -4.06 5.93 5.38
N VAL A 41 -3.30 4.89 5.05
CA VAL A 41 -3.62 3.50 5.37
C VAL A 41 -3.66 3.28 6.88
N GLU A 42 -2.88 4.03 7.66
CA GLU A 42 -3.02 4.03 9.11
C GLU A 42 -4.42 4.49 9.55
N ALA A 43 -4.88 5.65 9.08
CA ALA A 43 -6.21 6.17 9.43
C ALA A 43 -7.32 5.19 9.02
N LEU A 44 -7.18 4.60 7.82
CA LEU A 44 -8.12 3.61 7.31
C LEU A 44 -8.11 2.29 8.11
N SER A 45 -6.96 1.89 8.66
CA SER A 45 -6.84 0.72 9.53
C SER A 45 -7.55 0.94 10.87
N HIS A 46 -7.47 2.15 11.43
CA HIS A 46 -8.20 2.52 12.65
C HIS A 46 -9.72 2.56 12.43
N GLU A 47 -10.18 3.06 11.28
CA GLU A 47 -11.61 3.09 10.94
C GLU A 47 -12.21 1.68 10.87
N ILE A 48 -11.55 0.75 10.16
CA ILE A 48 -12.04 -0.64 10.07
C ILE A 48 -11.98 -1.37 11.41
N GLN A 49 -10.95 -1.10 12.23
CA GLN A 49 -10.87 -1.63 13.59
C GLN A 49 -12.00 -1.10 14.47
N LYS A 50 -12.41 0.17 14.33
CA LYS A 50 -13.54 0.70 15.08
C LYS A 50 -14.83 -0.07 14.76
N ILE A 51 -15.08 -0.37 13.49
CA ILE A 51 -16.23 -1.18 13.07
C ILE A 51 -16.11 -2.61 13.62
N ALA A 52 -14.90 -3.20 13.63
CA ALA A 52 -14.66 -4.51 14.26
C ALA A 52 -14.99 -4.50 15.76
N HIS A 53 -14.60 -3.46 16.49
CA HIS A 53 -14.90 -3.32 17.91
C HIS A 53 -16.41 -3.20 18.17
N GLU A 54 -17.15 -2.48 17.32
CA GLU A 54 -18.62 -2.41 17.40
C GLU A 54 -19.26 -3.81 17.24
N ILE A 55 -18.76 -4.62 16.31
CA ILE A 55 -19.20 -6.01 16.09
C ILE A 55 -18.91 -6.87 17.33
N ILE A 56 -17.70 -6.74 17.89
CA ILE A 56 -17.27 -7.48 19.08
C ILE A 56 -18.11 -7.08 20.30
N SER A 57 -18.37 -5.77 20.50
CA SER A 57 -19.18 -5.27 21.61
C SER A 57 -20.63 -5.75 21.53
N ASP A 58 -21.14 -5.97 20.32
CA ASP A 58 -22.47 -6.53 20.09
C ASP A 58 -22.54 -8.07 20.30
N GLY A 59 -21.44 -8.68 20.78
CA GLY A 59 -21.37 -10.10 21.12
C GLY A 59 -21.03 -11.02 19.93
N MET A 60 -20.51 -10.47 18.84
CA MET A 60 -19.99 -11.25 17.71
C MET A 60 -18.45 -11.22 17.74
N PRO A 61 -17.79 -12.18 18.40
CA PRO A 61 -16.33 -12.19 18.45
C PRO A 61 -15.74 -12.33 17.03
N LEU A 62 -14.71 -11.53 16.74
CA LEU A 62 -13.96 -11.59 15.50
C LEU A 62 -12.58 -12.15 15.79
N ASP A 63 -12.23 -13.23 15.09
CA ASP A 63 -10.90 -13.83 15.17
C ASP A 63 -9.81 -12.85 14.68
N ASP A 64 -8.64 -12.88 15.33
CA ASP A 64 -7.54 -11.96 15.02
C ASP A 64 -6.98 -12.22 13.61
N GLN A 65 -6.84 -13.50 13.21
CA GLN A 65 -6.37 -13.86 11.87
C GLN A 65 -7.40 -13.49 10.81
N PHE A 66 -8.70 -13.62 11.11
CA PHE A 66 -9.76 -13.11 10.24
C PHE A 66 -9.65 -11.61 10.02
N GLN A 67 -9.44 -10.82 11.08
CA GLN A 67 -9.26 -9.37 10.97
C GLN A 67 -8.02 -9.00 10.15
N VAL A 68 -6.89 -9.67 10.38
CA VAL A 68 -5.65 -9.53 9.59
C VAL A 68 -5.92 -9.79 8.11
N ALA A 69 -6.57 -10.91 7.77
CA ALA A 69 -6.88 -11.25 6.39
C ALA A 69 -7.80 -10.22 5.72
N VAL A 70 -8.81 -9.73 6.44
CA VAL A 70 -9.71 -8.68 5.95
C VAL A 70 -8.95 -7.39 5.66
N ILE A 71 -8.12 -6.92 6.59
CA ILE A 71 -7.34 -5.67 6.40
C ILE A 71 -6.40 -5.80 5.20
N ILE A 72 -5.67 -6.91 5.07
CA ILE A 72 -4.81 -7.19 3.91
C ILE A 72 -5.64 -7.15 2.63
N ASP A 73 -6.85 -7.70 2.65
CA ASP A 73 -7.71 -7.68 1.48
C ASP A 73 -8.23 -6.27 1.15
N LYS A 74 -8.49 -5.45 2.16
CA LYS A 74 -8.97 -4.07 2.00
C LYS A 74 -7.91 -3.10 1.53
N LEU A 75 -6.62 -3.45 1.55
CA LEU A 75 -5.53 -2.56 1.14
C LEU A 75 -5.74 -1.97 -0.26
N PRO A 76 -5.37 -0.69 -0.48
CA PRO A 76 -5.54 -0.03 -1.77
C PRO A 76 -4.76 -0.69 -2.91
N LEU A 77 -5.12 -0.38 -4.16
CA LEU A 77 -4.46 -0.97 -5.33
C LEU A 77 -2.97 -0.62 -5.43
N LEU A 78 -2.58 0.59 -5.00
CA LEU A 78 -1.17 0.99 -4.96
C LEU A 78 -0.33 0.18 -3.95
N TRP A 79 -0.98 -0.64 -3.12
CA TRP A 79 -0.33 -1.51 -2.13
C TRP A 79 -0.22 -2.96 -2.61
N LYS A 80 -0.50 -3.25 -3.89
CA LYS A 80 -0.55 -4.62 -4.44
C LYS A 80 0.69 -5.47 -4.13
N ASP A 81 1.89 -4.92 -4.32
CA ASP A 81 3.13 -5.68 -4.11
C ASP A 81 3.33 -5.99 -2.62
N PHE A 82 3.07 -4.99 -1.76
CA PHE A 82 3.08 -5.18 -0.31
C PHE A 82 2.02 -6.19 0.16
N LYS A 83 0.81 -6.12 -0.41
CA LYS A 83 -0.29 -7.07 -0.17
C LYS A 83 0.15 -8.50 -0.52
N ASN A 84 0.86 -8.71 -1.63
CA ASN A 84 1.41 -10.01 -1.99
C ASN A 84 2.47 -10.49 -1.00
N ILE A 85 3.37 -9.60 -0.55
CA ILE A 85 4.36 -9.92 0.49
C ILE A 85 3.67 -10.39 1.78
N LEU A 86 2.60 -9.71 2.20
CA LEU A 86 1.84 -10.08 3.39
C LEU A 86 1.14 -11.44 3.21
N ARG A 87 0.56 -11.73 2.04
CA ARG A 87 -0.13 -12.99 1.75
C ARG A 87 0.79 -14.21 1.72
N HIS A 88 2.03 -14.04 1.27
CA HIS A 88 3.00 -15.13 1.14
C HIS A 88 3.91 -15.27 2.37
N LYS A 89 3.73 -14.45 3.39
CA LYS A 89 4.49 -14.55 4.64
C LYS A 89 4.05 -15.80 5.41
N THR A 90 4.99 -16.68 5.73
CA THR A 90 4.74 -17.91 6.51
C THR A 90 4.48 -17.65 8.00
N LYS A 91 4.86 -16.47 8.50
CA LYS A 91 4.62 -16.08 9.89
C LYS A 91 3.24 -15.41 10.00
N GLU A 92 2.37 -15.99 10.81
CA GLU A 92 1.12 -15.36 11.23
C GLU A 92 1.39 -14.01 11.91
N PHE A 93 0.61 -13.01 11.54
CA PHE A 93 0.66 -11.70 12.17
C PHE A 93 -0.41 -11.62 13.24
N SER A 94 -0.09 -11.02 14.39
CA SER A 94 -1.14 -10.40 15.19
C SER A 94 -1.63 -9.13 14.48
N LEU A 95 -2.86 -8.71 14.76
CA LEU A 95 -3.40 -7.45 14.26
C LEU A 95 -2.47 -6.26 14.55
N GLU A 96 -1.93 -6.17 15.76
CA GLU A 96 -0.95 -5.15 16.16
C GLU A 96 0.32 -5.20 15.30
N SER A 97 0.86 -6.40 15.03
CA SER A 97 2.04 -6.54 14.18
C SER A 97 1.77 -6.11 12.74
N LEU A 98 0.57 -6.38 12.23
CA LEU A 98 0.16 -5.92 10.90
C LEU A 98 0.11 -4.39 10.84
N ILE A 99 -0.56 -3.75 11.81
CA ILE A 99 -0.71 -2.29 11.86
C ILE A 99 0.66 -1.60 11.91
N MET A 100 1.58 -2.09 12.74
CA MET A 100 2.93 -1.54 12.80
C MET A 100 3.66 -1.63 11.47
N ARG A 101 3.51 -2.75 10.73
CA ARG A 101 4.11 -2.90 9.38
C ARG A 101 3.48 -1.95 8.37
N LEU A 102 2.16 -1.76 8.42
CA LEU A 102 1.46 -0.82 7.55
C LEU A 102 2.00 0.61 7.75
N ARG A 103 2.21 1.04 9.01
CA ARG A 103 2.77 2.37 9.31
C ARG A 103 4.19 2.55 8.76
N ILE A 104 5.08 1.58 8.99
CA ILE A 104 6.46 1.63 8.51
C ILE A 104 6.51 1.74 6.99
N GLU A 105 5.73 0.90 6.32
CA GLU A 105 5.67 0.85 4.87
C GLU A 105 5.04 2.12 4.27
N GLU A 106 3.99 2.67 4.92
CA GLU A 106 3.40 3.95 4.52
C GLU A 106 4.42 5.08 4.58
N GLU A 107 5.24 5.13 5.63
CA GLU A 107 6.27 6.15 5.77
C GLU A 107 7.39 5.98 4.73
N ALA A 108 7.82 4.73 4.46
CA ALA A 108 8.79 4.43 3.40
C ALA A 108 8.33 4.96 2.03
N ARG A 109 7.07 4.72 1.66
CA ARG A 109 6.48 5.23 0.41
C ARG A 109 6.44 6.76 0.32
N LYS A 110 6.30 7.47 1.45
CA LYS A 110 6.34 8.94 1.45
C LYS A 110 7.76 9.45 1.19
N HIS A 111 8.75 8.80 1.76
CA HIS A 111 10.15 9.14 1.54
C HIS A 111 10.55 8.97 0.07
N ASP A 112 10.19 7.85 -0.56
CA ASP A 112 10.49 7.58 -1.96
C ASP A 112 9.89 8.64 -2.90
N LYS A 113 8.62 9.02 -2.68
CA LYS A 113 7.95 10.06 -3.47
C LYS A 113 8.66 11.41 -3.34
N LYS A 114 9.13 11.77 -2.14
CA LYS A 114 9.85 13.03 -1.90
C LYS A 114 11.22 13.02 -2.57
N GLU A 115 11.91 11.89 -2.55
CA GLU A 115 13.19 11.73 -3.25
C GLU A 115 13.03 11.77 -4.78
N GLU A 116 11.98 11.15 -5.33
CA GLU A 116 11.69 11.19 -6.76
C GLU A 116 11.42 12.62 -7.26
N VAL A 117 10.60 13.39 -6.54
CA VAL A 117 10.34 14.80 -6.87
C VAL A 117 11.63 15.64 -6.79
N ASN A 118 12.46 15.41 -5.78
CA ASN A 118 13.75 16.08 -5.65
C ASN A 118 14.73 15.71 -6.77
N ALA A 119 14.73 14.44 -7.21
CA ALA A 119 15.55 13.98 -8.32
C ALA A 119 15.09 14.58 -9.66
N ILE A 120 13.78 14.68 -9.89
CA ILE A 120 13.22 15.35 -11.08
C ILE A 120 13.57 16.84 -11.08
N LEU A 121 13.48 17.51 -9.93
CA LEU A 121 13.85 18.93 -9.80
C LEU A 121 15.35 19.15 -10.07
N ARG A 122 16.23 18.27 -9.57
CA ARG A 122 17.68 18.33 -9.83
C ARG A 122 18.07 17.99 -11.27
N LYS A 123 17.21 17.29 -12.02
CA LYS A 123 17.43 16.94 -13.44
C LYS A 123 16.93 18.00 -14.44
N LYS A 124 16.32 19.11 -13.99
CA LYS A 124 16.03 20.24 -14.90
C LYS A 124 17.35 20.94 -15.25
N PRO A 125 17.78 20.99 -16.53
CA PRO A 125 18.89 21.84 -16.91
C PRO A 125 18.41 23.29 -16.84
N THR A 126 19.07 24.12 -16.04
CA THR A 126 18.97 25.58 -16.17
C THR A 126 19.50 25.93 -17.55
N ALA A 127 18.61 26.10 -18.53
CA ALA A 127 18.96 26.60 -19.85
C ALA A 127 19.35 28.08 -19.72
N VAL A 128 20.61 28.33 -19.37
CA VAL A 128 21.23 29.64 -19.56
C VAL A 128 21.62 29.73 -21.04
N LEU A 129 20.75 30.35 -21.81
CA LEU A 129 21.09 30.88 -23.14
C LEU A 129 22.08 32.03 -22.97
N LYS A 130 23.25 31.92 -23.63
CA LYS A 130 24.13 32.97 -24.19
C LYS A 130 25.58 32.44 -24.26
N THR A 131 26.42 32.67 -25.26
CA THR A 131 26.41 33.14 -26.66
C THR A 131 27.88 33.00 -27.12
N ASP A 132 28.11 32.86 -28.43
CA ASP A 132 29.37 33.10 -29.16
C ASP A 132 30.56 32.12 -28.98
N LEU A 133 30.65 31.16 -29.91
CA LEU A 133 31.91 30.53 -30.30
C LEU A 133 32.40 31.11 -31.64
N LYS A 134 33.37 32.02 -31.55
CA LYS A 134 34.30 32.31 -32.65
C LYS A 134 35.71 32.52 -32.08
N SER A 135 36.61 31.61 -32.42
CA SER A 135 38.01 31.94 -32.66
C SER A 135 38.61 30.91 -33.63
N LYS A 136 39.58 31.38 -34.39
CA LYS A 136 39.96 31.00 -35.75
C LYS A 136 41.37 30.44 -35.69
N GLY A 137 41.56 29.25 -36.28
CA GLY A 137 42.80 28.81 -36.96
C GLY A 137 44.01 28.41 -36.11
N ASN A 138 44.49 27.18 -36.31
CA ASN A 138 45.80 27.00 -36.97
C ASN A 138 45.94 25.61 -37.58
N LYS A 139 46.34 25.59 -38.86
CA LYS A 139 46.76 24.42 -39.63
C LYS A 139 48.22 24.11 -39.27
N MET A 140 48.55 22.85 -39.00
CA MET A 140 49.80 22.28 -39.48
C MET A 140 49.54 20.85 -40.00
N LYS A 141 50.02 20.65 -41.23
CA LYS A 141 49.88 19.48 -42.09
C LYS A 141 51.14 18.63 -41.92
N ARG A 142 51.00 17.30 -41.83
CA ARG A 142 51.96 16.33 -42.40
C ARG A 142 51.34 14.93 -42.50
N GLU A 143 50.91 14.61 -43.73
CA GLU A 143 50.95 13.28 -44.36
C GLU A 143 52.31 12.60 -44.12
N SER A 144 52.53 11.28 -44.15
CA SER A 144 51.74 10.09 -44.50
C SER A 144 52.69 8.90 -44.34
N ASN A 145 52.24 7.70 -43.95
CA ASN A 145 52.70 6.48 -44.65
C ASN A 145 51.85 5.23 -44.39
N LYS A 146 51.32 4.70 -45.51
CA LYS A 146 51.17 3.31 -45.96
C LYS A 146 50.87 2.19 -44.94
N GLN A 147 49.68 1.58 -45.03
CA GLN A 147 49.33 0.41 -45.88
C GLN A 147 49.75 -0.92 -45.25
N ASN A 148 48.78 -1.77 -44.87
CA ASN A 148 48.57 -3.05 -45.54
C ASN A 148 47.26 -3.73 -45.08
N ASN A 149 46.51 -4.13 -46.10
CA ASN A 149 45.29 -4.92 -46.10
C ASN A 149 45.62 -6.41 -45.89
N LEU A 150 44.71 -7.21 -45.33
CA LEU A 150 44.47 -8.61 -45.74
C LEU A 150 43.27 -9.21 -44.96
N GLN A 151 42.12 -9.10 -45.59
CA GLN A 151 41.06 -10.10 -45.81
C GLN A 151 41.20 -11.52 -45.21
N SER A 152 40.01 -12.05 -44.85
CA SER A 152 39.58 -13.46 -44.78
C SER A 152 39.76 -14.13 -43.40
N ARG A 153 38.87 -14.98 -42.87
CA ARG A 153 37.87 -15.85 -43.52
C ARG A 153 36.93 -16.39 -42.43
N SER A 154 35.64 -16.52 -42.75
CA SER A 154 34.65 -17.32 -42.02
C SER A 154 34.94 -18.81 -42.20
N THR A 155 34.77 -19.65 -41.18
CA THR A 155 34.36 -21.06 -41.34
C THR A 155 33.76 -21.61 -40.04
N ILE A 156 32.48 -22.01 -40.15
CA ILE A 156 31.70 -23.07 -39.45
C ILE A 156 31.78 -23.13 -37.92
#